data_AF-A0A1H3XLN7-F1
#
_entry.id   AF-A0A1H3XLN7-F1
#
_cell.length_a   1.000
_cell.length_b   1.000
_cell.length_c   1.000
_cell.angle_alpha   90.00
_cell.angle_beta   90.00
_cell.angle_gamma   90.00
#
_symmetry.space_group_name_H-M   'P 1'
#
loop_
_entity.id
_entity.type
_entity.pdbx_description
1 polymer ?
#
loop_
_entity_poly.entity_id
_entity_poly.type
_entity_poly.pdbx_seq_one_letter_code
_entity_poly.pdbx_strand_id
1 'polypeptide(L)'
;MKPKNTKERRNSFLKFLLLFIVTVLAIVVAVFFNFKVPTKENQLLKEQEKGIKKERTFQKEFSNEMTQVKVLLDSLDAPGTHRTYINSLISKKLVDLQGIIPTKDSTYNYNMYTRIVSLHVEIQEAKSRLNSLKDTESTIQEYKETLEKCKDDYILMQRDLDACRRAQ
;
A
#
# COMPACT_ATOMS: atom_id res chain seq x y z
N MET A 1 -10.18 35.61 -85.68
CA MET A 1 -8.89 36.20 -85.28
C MET A 1 -8.29 35.37 -84.14
N LYS A 2 -7.11 34.76 -84.31
CA LYS A 2 -6.40 34.11 -83.19
C LYS A 2 -5.80 35.22 -82.31
N PRO A 3 -6.04 35.24 -80.99
CA PRO A 3 -5.53 36.30 -80.14
C PRO A 3 -4.00 36.28 -80.11
N LYS A 4 -3.37 37.42 -80.43
CA LYS A 4 -1.91 37.58 -80.51
C LYS A 4 -1.20 37.27 -79.17
N ASN A 5 -1.95 37.30 -78.05
CA ASN A 5 -1.42 37.07 -76.71
C ASN A 5 -1.63 35.63 -76.15
N THR A 6 -1.59 34.62 -77.02
CA THR A 6 -1.79 33.22 -76.59
C THR A 6 -0.62 32.68 -75.74
N LYS A 7 0.60 33.20 -75.96
CA LYS A 7 1.82 32.75 -75.27
C LYS A 7 1.92 33.27 -73.83
N GLU A 8 1.59 34.55 -73.59
CA GLU A 8 1.60 35.07 -72.21
C GLU A 8 0.43 34.51 -71.40
N ARG A 9 -0.75 34.32 -72.01
CA ARG A 9 -1.89 33.66 -71.35
C ARG A 9 -1.53 32.26 -70.86
N ARG A 10 -0.83 31.47 -71.68
CA ARG A 10 -0.38 30.12 -71.29
C ARG A 10 0.66 30.17 -70.16
N ASN A 11 1.58 31.13 -70.18
CA ASN A 11 2.59 31.28 -69.14
C ASN A 11 1.98 31.72 -67.80
N SER A 12 1.07 32.69 -67.82
CA SER A 12 0.33 33.13 -66.62
C SER A 12 -0.55 32.03 -66.06
N PHE A 13 -1.19 31.23 -66.92
CA PHE A 13 -1.95 30.06 -66.50
C PHE A 13 -1.06 28.98 -65.86
N LEU A 14 0.11 28.70 -66.42
CA LEU A 14 1.08 27.75 -65.83
C LEU A 14 1.58 28.21 -64.47
N LYS A 15 1.89 29.51 -64.31
CA LYS A 15 2.29 30.09 -63.02
C LYS A 15 1.16 29.99 -61.99
N PHE A 16 -0.08 30.29 -62.39
CA PHE A 16 -1.25 30.13 -61.54
C PHE A 16 -1.48 28.66 -61.14
N LEU A 17 -1.40 27.74 -62.09
CA LEU A 17 -1.56 26.31 -61.83
C LEU A 17 -0.49 25.77 -60.88
N LEU A 18 0.76 26.22 -61.03
CA LEU A 18 1.85 25.84 -60.14
C LEU A 18 1.60 26.38 -58.72
N LEU A 19 1.22 27.66 -58.59
CA LEU A 19 0.87 28.24 -57.29
C LEU A 19 -0.33 27.53 -56.64
N PHE A 20 -1.34 27.18 -57.44
CA PHE A 20 -2.51 26.43 -56.97
C PHE A 20 -2.11 25.05 -56.45
N ILE A 21 -1.26 24.31 -57.16
CA ILE A 21 -0.76 23.01 -56.70
C ILE A 21 0.01 23.16 -55.40
N VAL A 22 0.92 24.14 -55.30
CA VAL A 22 1.73 24.37 -54.10
C VAL A 22 0.85 24.70 -52.88
N THR A 23 -0.15 25.56 -53.06
CA THR A 23 -1.07 25.94 -51.97
C THR A 23 -1.96 24.77 -51.54
N VAL A 24 -2.51 23.99 -52.48
CA VAL A 24 -3.26 22.77 -52.15
C VAL A 24 -2.38 21.76 -51.41
N LEU A 25 -1.14 21.56 -51.85
CA LEU A 25 -0.23 20.62 -51.21
C LEU A 25 0.14 21.07 -49.79
N ALA A 26 0.36 22.37 -49.58
CA ALA A 26 0.59 22.94 -48.27
C ALA A 26 -0.61 22.74 -47.32
N ILE A 27 -1.84 22.93 -47.82
CA ILE A 27 -3.06 22.68 -47.03
C ILE A 27 -3.18 21.20 -46.68
N VAL A 28 -2.97 20.29 -47.63
CA VAL A 28 -3.05 18.84 -47.39
C VAL A 28 -2.01 18.40 -46.37
N VAL A 29 -0.77 18.90 -46.46
CA VAL A 29 0.29 18.61 -45.49
C VAL A 29 -0.08 19.15 -44.10
N ALA A 30 -0.56 20.39 -44.01
CA ALA A 30 -0.98 20.99 -42.74
C ALA A 30 -2.11 20.19 -42.08
N VAL A 31 -3.13 19.80 -42.85
CA VAL A 31 -4.23 18.94 -42.38
C VAL A 31 -3.72 17.57 -41.95
N PHE A 32 -2.82 16.95 -42.73
CA PHE A 32 -2.24 15.65 -42.39
C PHE A 32 -1.48 15.67 -41.05
N PHE A 33 -0.65 16.69 -40.82
CA PHE A 33 0.04 16.86 -39.54
C PHE A 33 -0.95 17.14 -38.39
N ASN A 34 -1.98 17.95 -38.64
CA ASN A 34 -3.01 18.26 -37.65
C ASN A 34 -3.78 17.00 -37.20
N PHE A 35 -4.04 16.03 -38.08
CA PHE A 35 -4.75 14.80 -37.71
C PHE A 35 -3.84 13.65 -37.24
N LYS A 36 -2.62 13.53 -37.76
CA LYS A 36 -1.73 12.39 -37.46
C LYS A 36 -0.89 12.56 -36.19
N VAL A 37 -0.60 13.78 -35.77
CA VAL A 37 0.11 14.04 -34.50
C VAL A 37 -0.80 13.71 -33.29
N PRO A 38 -2.08 14.15 -33.25
CA PRO A 38 -2.98 13.81 -32.14
C PRO A 38 -3.25 12.31 -31.99
N THR A 39 -3.21 11.51 -33.06
CA THR A 39 -3.44 10.07 -32.93
C THR A 39 -2.30 9.36 -32.21
N LYS A 40 -1.05 9.75 -32.45
CA LYS A 40 0.12 9.22 -31.74
C LYS A 40 0.15 9.68 -30.29
N GLU A 41 -0.12 10.96 -30.04
CA GLU A 41 -0.21 11.50 -28.67
C GLU A 41 -1.33 10.81 -27.88
N ASN A 42 -2.52 10.63 -28.49
CA ASN A 42 -3.62 9.89 -27.87
C ASN A 42 -3.28 8.43 -27.59
N GLN A 43 -2.50 7.77 -28.45
CA GLN A 43 -2.05 6.40 -28.19
C GLN A 43 -1.11 6.34 -26.98
N LEU A 44 -0.12 7.24 -26.92
CA LEU A 44 0.82 7.33 -25.81
C LEU A 44 0.10 7.67 -24.50
N LEU A 45 -0.83 8.63 -24.53
CA LEU A 45 -1.67 8.99 -23.38
C LEU A 45 -2.51 7.80 -22.89
N LYS A 46 -3.10 7.02 -23.81
CA LYS A 46 -3.85 5.80 -23.44
C LYS A 46 -2.96 4.73 -22.81
N GLU A 47 -1.71 4.60 -23.25
CA GLU A 47 -0.75 3.67 -22.64
C GLU A 47 -0.35 4.11 -21.23
N GLN A 48 -0.05 5.39 -21.04
CA GLN A 48 0.21 5.96 -19.72
C GLN A 48 -0.99 5.82 -18.78
N GLU A 49 -2.20 6.08 -19.28
CA GLU A 49 -3.44 5.93 -18.52
C GLU A 49 -3.64 4.48 -18.04
N LYS A 50 -3.33 3.48 -18.88
CA LYS A 50 -3.37 2.07 -18.49
C LYS A 50 -2.39 1.76 -17.35
N GLY A 51 -1.17 2.28 -17.42
CA GLY A 51 -0.17 2.14 -16.36
C GLY A 51 -0.67 2.72 -15.03
N ILE A 52 -1.15 3.97 -15.05
CA ILE A 52 -1.69 4.66 -13.88
C ILE A 52 -2.91 3.92 -13.31
N LYS A 53 -3.82 3.45 -14.16
CA LYS A 53 -4.99 2.68 -13.72
C LYS A 53 -4.59 1.38 -13.02
N LYS A 54 -3.61 0.66 -13.56
CA LYS A 54 -3.07 -0.56 -12.94
C LYS A 54 -2.46 -0.25 -11.57
N GLU A 55 -1.65 0.81 -11.50
CA GLU A 55 -1.02 1.23 -10.24
C GLU A 55 -2.05 1.66 -9.19
N ARG A 56 -3.06 2.46 -9.57
CA ARG A 56 -4.14 2.86 -8.65
C ARG A 56 -4.96 1.68 -8.14
N THR A 57 -5.22 0.70 -9.01
CA THR A 57 -5.95 -0.52 -8.63
C THR A 57 -5.15 -1.29 -7.59
N PHE A 58 -3.86 -1.52 -7.85
CA PHE A 58 -2.96 -2.16 -6.89
C PHE A 58 -2.89 -1.40 -5.57
N GLN A 59 -2.69 -0.07 -5.59
CA GLN A 59 -2.64 0.76 -4.39
C GLN A 59 -3.92 0.63 -3.55
N LYS A 60 -5.08 0.62 -4.20
CA LYS A 60 -6.38 0.46 -3.53
C LYS A 60 -6.51 -0.92 -2.87
N GLU A 61 -6.16 -1.98 -3.60
CA GLU A 61 -6.21 -3.35 -3.08
C GLU A 61 -5.24 -3.56 -1.92
N PHE A 62 -4.00 -3.12 -2.09
CA PHE A 62 -2.96 -3.16 -1.04
C PHE A 62 -3.41 -2.42 0.22
N SER A 63 -3.95 -1.21 0.07
CA SER A 63 -4.46 -0.41 1.20
C SER A 63 -5.63 -1.09 1.91
N ASN A 64 -6.54 -1.72 1.16
CA ASN A 64 -7.68 -2.44 1.73
C ASN A 64 -7.22 -3.66 2.54
N GLU A 65 -6.29 -4.45 2.01
CA GLU A 65 -5.71 -5.59 2.74
C GLU A 65 -4.96 -5.13 4.00
N MET A 66 -4.23 -4.00 3.94
CA MET A 66 -3.55 -3.44 5.12
C MET A 66 -4.54 -2.98 6.18
N THR A 67 -5.69 -2.45 5.77
CA THR A 67 -6.77 -2.09 6.68
C THR A 67 -7.31 -3.33 7.41
N GLN A 68 -7.44 -4.45 6.70
CA GLN A 68 -7.84 -5.72 7.33
C GLN A 68 -6.78 -6.23 8.31
N VAL A 69 -5.50 -6.15 7.97
CA VAL A 69 -4.40 -6.49 8.89
C VAL A 69 -4.47 -5.63 10.16
N LYS A 70 -4.70 -4.33 10.02
CA LYS A 70 -4.87 -3.43 11.17
C LYS A 70 -6.03 -3.85 12.08
N VAL A 71 -7.20 -4.17 11.51
CA VAL A 71 -8.35 -4.64 12.30
C VAL A 71 -8.02 -5.91 13.10
N LEU A 72 -7.25 -6.83 12.52
CA LEU A 72 -6.78 -8.02 13.22
C LEU A 72 -5.78 -7.68 14.32
N LEU A 73 -4.85 -6.75 14.08
CA LEU A 73 -3.91 -6.25 15.09
C LEU A 73 -4.62 -5.58 16.26
N ASP A 74 -5.71 -4.85 16.00
CA ASP A 74 -6.54 -4.24 17.05
C ASP A 74 -7.29 -5.33 17.85
N SER A 75 -7.64 -6.44 17.22
CA SER A 75 -8.28 -7.59 17.87
C SER A 75 -7.36 -8.37 18.81
N LEU A 76 -6.03 -8.22 18.69
CA LEU A 76 -5.07 -8.85 19.62
C LEU A 76 -5.16 -8.30 21.04
N ASP A 77 -5.64 -7.06 21.19
CA ASP A 77 -5.76 -6.40 22.49
C ASP A 77 -7.11 -6.70 23.18
N ALA A 78 -8.04 -7.33 22.46
CA ALA A 78 -9.36 -7.65 22.98
C ALA A 78 -9.29 -8.75 24.06
N PRO A 79 -10.02 -8.61 25.18
CA PRO A 79 -10.11 -9.66 26.19
C PRO A 79 -10.88 -10.87 25.65
N GLY A 80 -10.39 -12.09 25.93
CA GLY A 80 -11.07 -13.34 25.55
C GLY A 80 -10.87 -13.81 24.11
N THR A 81 -10.04 -13.14 23.30
CA THR A 81 -9.70 -13.61 21.95
C THR A 81 -8.62 -14.71 21.98
N HIS A 82 -8.71 -15.64 21.02
CA HIS A 82 -7.69 -16.65 20.78
C HIS A 82 -6.47 -15.98 20.09
N ARG A 83 -5.60 -15.34 20.88
CA ARG A 83 -4.45 -14.56 20.39
C ARG A 83 -3.57 -15.34 19.41
N THR A 84 -3.33 -16.63 19.67
CA THR A 84 -2.55 -17.51 18.77
C THR A 84 -3.17 -17.64 17.38
N TYR A 85 -4.50 -17.81 17.31
CA TYR A 85 -5.21 -17.91 16.05
C TYR A 85 -5.16 -16.59 15.26
N ILE A 86 -5.42 -15.46 15.94
CA ILE A 86 -5.35 -14.14 15.33
C ILE A 86 -3.93 -13.83 14.83
N ASN A 87 -2.89 -14.15 15.62
CA ASN A 87 -1.50 -14.01 15.19
C ASN A 87 -1.19 -14.82 13.93
N SER A 88 -1.64 -16.07 13.85
CA SER A 88 -1.46 -16.89 12.64
C SER A 88 -2.15 -16.27 11.41
N LEU A 89 -3.36 -15.74 11.59
CA LEU A 89 -4.11 -15.08 10.52
C LEU A 89 -3.42 -13.79 10.04
N ILE A 90 -2.89 -12.98 10.95
CA ILE A 90 -2.11 -11.78 10.63
C ILE A 90 -0.87 -12.17 9.83
N SER A 91 -0.09 -13.14 10.32
CA SER A 91 1.15 -13.56 9.65
C SER A 91 0.87 -14.10 8.24
N LYS A 92 -0.21 -14.88 8.07
CA LYS A 92 -0.63 -15.33 6.74
C LYS A 92 -0.94 -14.16 5.82
N LYS A 93 -1.77 -13.20 6.25
CA LYS A 93 -2.11 -12.03 5.44
C LYS A 93 -0.89 -11.19 5.07
N LEU A 94 0.06 -11.01 5.99
CA LEU A 94 1.30 -10.27 5.72
C LEU A 94 2.19 -10.98 4.69
N VAL A 95 2.27 -12.31 4.73
CA VAL A 95 2.98 -13.10 3.71
C VAL A 95 2.29 -13.00 2.35
N ASP A 96 0.95 -13.14 2.31
CA ASP A 96 0.16 -13.00 1.09
C ASP A 96 0.36 -11.59 0.47
N LEU A 97 0.34 -10.55 1.31
CA LEU A 97 0.60 -9.16 0.94
C LEU A 97 2.01 -8.94 0.39
N GLN A 98 3.02 -9.54 1.00
CA GLN A 98 4.40 -9.46 0.50
C GLN A 98 4.51 -10.10 -0.89
N GLY A 99 3.77 -11.20 -1.12
CA GLY A 99 3.79 -11.93 -2.38
C GLY A 99 3.17 -11.17 -3.56
N ILE A 100 2.22 -10.27 -3.32
CA ILE A 100 1.57 -9.49 -4.39
C ILE A 100 2.36 -8.23 -4.79
N ILE A 101 3.40 -7.84 -4.04
CA ILE A 101 4.17 -6.61 -4.33
C ILE A 101 4.93 -6.79 -5.65
N PRO A 102 4.71 -5.92 -6.65
CA PRO A 102 5.39 -6.03 -7.94
C PRO A 102 6.90 -5.82 -7.80
N THR A 103 7.68 -6.82 -8.18
CA THR A 103 9.16 -6.77 -8.15
C THR A 103 9.76 -6.01 -9.34
N LYS A 104 8.97 -5.73 -10.38
CA LYS A 104 9.46 -5.34 -11.70
C LYS A 104 9.56 -3.84 -12.01
N ASP A 105 8.80 -2.96 -11.35
CA ASP A 105 8.48 -1.66 -12.01
C ASP A 105 8.96 -0.37 -11.32
N SER A 106 9.48 -0.39 -10.09
CA SER A 106 10.15 0.79 -9.51
C SER A 106 10.75 0.41 -8.17
N THR A 107 12.08 0.51 -8.05
CA THR A 107 12.79 0.29 -6.78
C THR A 107 12.18 1.12 -5.65
N TYR A 108 11.65 2.30 -5.96
CA TYR A 108 11.02 3.19 -4.98
C TYR A 108 9.70 2.62 -4.43
N ASN A 109 8.77 2.25 -5.32
CA ASN A 109 7.45 1.74 -4.92
C ASN A 109 7.55 0.37 -4.23
N TYR A 110 8.39 -0.52 -4.76
CA TYR A 110 8.64 -1.83 -4.15
C TYR A 110 9.15 -1.71 -2.72
N ASN A 111 10.16 -0.86 -2.49
CA ASN A 111 10.73 -0.64 -1.17
C ASN A 111 9.72 -0.01 -0.21
N MET A 112 8.88 0.90 -0.70
CA MET A 112 7.82 1.50 0.10
C MET A 112 6.84 0.44 0.61
N TYR A 113 6.26 -0.37 -0.28
CA TYR A 113 5.29 -1.40 0.11
C TYR A 113 5.92 -2.45 1.04
N THR A 114 7.14 -2.90 0.72
CA THR A 114 7.86 -3.86 1.55
C THR A 114 8.11 -3.31 2.95
N ARG A 115 8.53 -2.04 3.07
CA ARG A 115 8.71 -1.38 4.38
C ARG A 115 7.41 -1.29 5.17
N ILE A 116 6.29 -1.01 4.50
CA ILE A 116 4.97 -0.97 5.16
C ILE A 116 4.61 -2.35 5.72
N VAL A 117 4.83 -3.41 4.94
CA VAL A 117 4.60 -4.80 5.40
C VAL A 117 5.51 -5.13 6.58
N SER A 118 6.81 -4.83 6.49
CA SER A 118 7.77 -5.03 7.58
C SER A 118 7.36 -4.30 8.86
N LEU A 119 6.90 -3.06 8.75
CA LEU A 119 6.42 -2.29 9.90
C LEU A 119 5.22 -2.95 10.58
N HIS A 120 4.31 -3.57 9.82
CA HIS A 120 3.19 -4.31 10.43
C HIS A 120 3.64 -5.62 11.09
N VAL A 121 4.68 -6.28 10.59
CA VAL A 121 5.32 -7.42 11.27
C VAL A 121 5.91 -6.96 12.61
N GLU A 122 6.66 -5.85 12.61
CA GLU A 122 7.24 -5.28 13.84
C GLU A 122 6.17 -4.92 14.87
N ILE A 123 5.04 -4.33 14.42
CA ILE A 123 3.89 -4.03 15.29
C ILE A 123 3.27 -5.31 15.84
N GLN A 124 3.10 -6.35 15.02
CA GLN A 124 2.57 -7.64 15.46
C GLN A 124 3.45 -8.23 16.58
N GLU A 125 4.76 -8.25 16.38
CA GLU A 125 5.71 -8.76 17.37
C GLU A 125 5.68 -7.93 18.65
N ALA A 126 5.68 -6.59 18.52
CA ALA A 126 5.63 -5.68 19.66
C ALA A 126 4.37 -5.90 20.51
N LYS A 127 3.19 -6.02 19.87
CA LYS A 127 1.94 -6.33 20.56
C LYS A 127 1.96 -7.70 21.22
N SER A 128 2.50 -8.72 20.55
CA SER A 128 2.62 -10.06 21.13
C SER A 128 3.51 -10.06 22.38
N ARG A 129 4.61 -9.30 22.37
CA ARG A 129 5.48 -9.12 23.55
C ARG A 129 4.77 -8.37 24.66
N LEU A 130 4.06 -7.28 24.34
CA LEU A 130 3.31 -6.50 25.32
C LEU A 130 2.27 -7.35 26.06
N ASN A 131 1.53 -8.18 25.33
CA ASN A 131 0.54 -9.07 25.91
C ASN A 131 1.18 -10.13 26.83
N SER A 132 2.31 -10.71 26.42
CA SER A 132 3.07 -11.65 27.27
C SER A 132 3.57 -11.00 28.58
N LEU A 133 4.04 -9.76 28.49
CA LEU A 133 4.47 -9.00 29.67
C LEU A 133 3.31 -8.70 30.61
N LYS A 134 2.13 -8.35 30.07
CA LYS A 134 0.92 -8.10 30.87
C LYS A 134 0.47 -9.34 31.64
N ASP A 135 0.49 -10.50 30.98
CA ASP A 135 0.15 -11.77 31.63
C ASP A 135 1.16 -12.12 32.75
N THR A 136 2.45 -11.83 32.53
CA THR A 136 3.52 -11.99 33.53
C THR A 136 3.34 -11.05 34.72
N GLU A 137 2.98 -9.78 34.49
CA GLU A 137 2.71 -8.80 35.54
C GLU A 137 1.55 -9.23 36.44
N SER A 138 0.47 -9.75 35.85
CA SER A 138 -0.66 -10.32 36.59
C SER A 138 -0.20 -11.47 37.50
N THR A 139 0.65 -12.36 36.97
CA THR A 139 1.17 -13.50 37.72
C THR A 139 2.08 -13.06 38.88
N ILE A 140 2.91 -12.04 38.67
CA ILE A 140 3.76 -11.46 39.72
C ILE A 140 2.90 -10.85 40.83
N GLN A 141 1.81 -10.17 40.46
CA GLN A 141 0.90 -9.58 41.42
C GLN A 141 0.21 -10.65 42.28
N GLU A 142 -0.28 -11.72 41.67
CA GLU A 142 -0.83 -12.88 42.40
C GLU A 142 0.19 -13.50 43.36
N TYR A 143 1.44 -13.70 42.91
CA TYR A 143 2.50 -14.23 43.77
C TYR A 143 2.83 -13.31 44.95
N LYS A 144 2.84 -11.98 44.75
CA LYS A 144 3.02 -11.03 45.86
C LYS A 144 1.91 -11.15 46.90
N GLU A 145 0.66 -11.27 46.46
CA GLU A 145 -0.49 -11.41 47.36
C GLU A 145 -0.46 -12.73 48.14
N THR A 146 -0.10 -13.84 47.48
CA THR A 146 0.05 -15.13 48.17
C THR A 146 1.22 -15.14 49.15
N LEU A 147 2.33 -14.46 48.83
CA LEU A 147 3.48 -14.33 49.72
C LEU A 147 3.12 -13.55 50.99
N GLU A 148 2.38 -12.43 50.85
CA GLU A 148 1.93 -11.66 52.01
C GLU A 148 0.98 -12.47 52.89
N LYS A 149 -0.01 -13.17 52.31
CA LYS A 149 -0.89 -14.07 53.07
C LYS A 149 -0.11 -15.16 53.81
N CYS A 150 0.86 -15.78 53.16
CA CYS A 150 1.71 -16.80 53.77
C CYS A 150 2.52 -16.25 54.94
N LYS A 151 3.04 -15.02 54.84
CA LYS A 151 3.72 -14.35 55.96
C LYS A 151 2.76 -14.09 57.12
N ASP A 152 1.56 -13.59 56.84
CA ASP A 152 0.55 -13.33 57.86
C ASP A 152 0.17 -14.62 58.61
N ASP A 153 -0.08 -15.70 57.87
CA ASP A 153 -0.39 -17.03 58.42
C ASP A 153 0.79 -17.57 59.26
N TYR A 154 2.03 -17.39 58.79
CA TYR A 154 3.22 -17.78 59.54
C TYR A 154 3.34 -17.02 60.87
N ILE A 155 3.11 -15.70 60.86
CA ILE A 155 3.11 -14.87 62.07
C ILE A 155 2.02 -15.36 63.04
N LEU A 156 0.84 -15.71 62.52
CA LEU A 156 -0.27 -16.26 63.30
C LEU A 156 0.11 -17.60 63.95
N MET A 157 0.62 -18.55 63.17
CA MET A 157 1.07 -19.85 63.67
C MET A 157 2.19 -19.72 64.71
N GLN A 158 3.13 -18.79 64.51
CA GLN A 158 4.20 -18.54 65.46
C GLN A 158 3.65 -18.01 66.79
N ARG A 159 2.69 -17.07 66.75
CA ARG A 159 2.01 -16.55 67.95
C ARG A 159 1.26 -17.64 68.70
N ASP A 160 0.55 -18.51 67.98
CA ASP A 160 -0.20 -19.61 68.57
C ASP A 160 0.73 -20.64 69.22
N LEU A 161 1.86 -20.96 68.56
CA LEU A 161 2.89 -21.84 69.11
C LEU A 161 3.48 -21.29 70.41
N ASP A 162 3.79 -19.98 70.45
CA ASP A 162 4.32 -19.32 71.63
C ASP A 162 3.30 -19.19 72.76
N ALA A 163 2.00 -19.17 72.45
CA ALA A 163 0.94 -19.26 73.45
C ALA A 163 0.85 -20.66 74.06
N CYS A 164 0.88 -21.71 73.23
CA CYS A 164 0.91 -23.11 73.67
C CYS A 164 2.13 -23.42 74.54
N ARG A 165 3.31 -22.92 74.17
CA ARG A 165 4.56 -23.10 74.95
C ARG A 165 4.52 -22.43 76.33
N ARG A 166 3.75 -21.36 76.49
CA ARG A 166 3.59 -20.64 77.77
C ARG A 166 2.50 -21.23 78.67
N ALA A 167 1.66 -22.12 78.12
CA ALA A 167 0.59 -22.79 78.85
C ALA A 167 1.00 -24.15 79.44
N GLN A 168 2.24 -24.59 79.20
CA GLN A 168 2.90 -25.74 79.84
C GLN A 168 3.82 -25.27 80.97
#